data_AF-A0A929ZD74-F1
#
_entry.id   AF-A0A929ZD74-F1
#
_cell.length_a   1.000
_cell.length_b   1.000
_cell.length_c   1.000
_cell.angle_alpha   90.00
_cell.angle_beta   90.00
_cell.angle_gamma   90.00
#
_symmetry.space_group_name_H-M   'P 1'
#
loop_
_entity.id
_entity.type
_entity.pdbx_description
1 polymer ?
#
loop_
_entity_poly.entity_id
_entity_poly.type
_entity_poly.pdbx_seq_one_letter_code
_entity_poly.pdbx_strand_id
1 'polypeptide(L)'
;MNEDPYREDLQVIDRELRNHYEYKNQLEDVNYRIAEIDAQLTSIGSPRIMSPDEAKYQKGTKIYSNLNMLDLFQEQDELMKQKQDLLYLISRVQMKLNKLDEVDMQLIEQRYKYKKTLRELAQNMYNGKSTMSRRLDDILLKLI
;
A
#
# COMPACT_ATOMS: atom_id res chain seq x y z
N MET A 1 -8.79 17.52 36.62
CA MET A 1 -8.96 16.40 35.67
C MET A 1 -7.65 16.32 34.90
N ASN A 2 -6.89 15.25 35.03
CA ASN A 2 -5.68 15.04 34.22
C ASN A 2 -6.14 14.59 32.84
N GLU A 3 -6.24 15.51 31.90
CA GLU A 3 -6.21 15.13 30.49
C GLU A 3 -4.81 14.64 30.19
N ASP A 4 -4.69 13.36 29.81
CA ASP A 4 -3.44 12.79 29.35
C ASP A 4 -2.93 13.64 28.17
N PRO A 5 -1.78 14.33 28.31
CA PRO A 5 -1.32 15.31 27.32
C PRO A 5 -1.02 14.68 25.96
N TYR A 6 -0.88 13.36 25.88
CA TYR A 6 -0.57 12.63 24.65
C TYR A 6 -1.78 11.97 23.99
N ARG A 7 -2.99 12.17 24.53
CA ARG A 7 -4.19 11.47 24.08
C ARG A 7 -4.55 11.73 22.61
N GLU A 8 -4.29 12.94 22.11
CA GLU A 8 -4.53 13.29 20.71
C GLU A 8 -3.48 12.66 19.79
N ASP A 9 -2.20 12.78 20.13
CA ASP A 9 -1.10 12.21 19.36
C ASP A 9 -1.21 10.68 19.25
N LEU A 10 -1.60 10.02 20.33
CA LEU A 10 -1.85 8.58 20.34
C LEU A 10 -2.98 8.18 19.38
N GLN A 11 -4.05 8.96 19.28
CA GLN A 11 -5.13 8.71 18.33
C GLN A 11 -4.70 8.92 16.88
N VAL A 12 -3.86 9.93 16.62
CA VAL A 12 -3.31 10.18 15.29
C VAL A 12 -2.45 9.01 14.85
N ILE A 13 -1.54 8.54 15.69
CA ILE A 13 -0.68 7.39 15.37
C ILE A 13 -1.50 6.10 15.23
N ASP A 14 -2.48 5.86 16.09
CA ASP A 14 -3.38 4.71 15.96
C ASP A 14 -4.07 4.68 14.59
N ARG A 15 -4.53 5.84 14.10
CA ARG A 15 -5.15 5.96 12.77
C ARG A 15 -4.14 5.76 11.64
N GLU A 16 -2.95 6.36 11.73
CA GLU A 16 -1.88 6.19 10.74
C GLU A 16 -1.47 4.72 10.62
N LEU A 17 -1.34 3.99 11.73
CA LEU A 17 -0.99 2.57 11.75
C LEU A 17 -2.07 1.67 11.16
N ARG A 18 -3.36 1.97 11.40
CA ARG A 18 -4.46 1.25 10.74
C ARG A 18 -4.41 1.43 9.23
N ASN A 19 -4.24 2.67 8.79
CA ASN A 19 -4.21 2.99 7.36
C ASN A 19 -2.95 2.44 6.68
N HIS A 20 -1.81 2.36 7.36
CA HIS A 20 -0.55 1.86 6.79
C HIS A 20 -0.67 0.49 6.12
N TYR A 21 -1.33 -0.46 6.78
CA TYR A 21 -1.53 -1.79 6.20
C TYR A 21 -2.55 -1.79 5.08
N GLU A 22 -3.54 -0.89 5.12
CA GLU A 22 -4.48 -0.70 4.01
C GLU A 22 -3.76 -0.10 2.78
N TYR A 23 -2.87 0.87 2.98
CA TYR A 23 -2.07 1.44 1.90
C TYR A 23 -1.13 0.41 1.26
N LYS A 24 -0.55 -0.50 2.06
CA LYS A 24 0.25 -1.61 1.51
C LYS A 24 -0.57 -2.52 0.60
N ASN A 25 -1.78 -2.87 1.00
CA ASN A 25 -2.67 -3.68 0.16
C ASN A 25 -3.09 -2.93 -1.12
N GLN A 26 -3.45 -1.65 -1.00
CA GLN A 26 -3.76 -0.81 -2.17
C GLN A 26 -2.57 -0.70 -3.13
N LEU A 27 -1.34 -0.63 -2.60
CA LEU A 27 -0.13 -0.60 -3.41
C LEU A 27 0.06 -1.92 -4.19
N GLU A 28 -0.27 -3.07 -3.59
CA GLU A 28 -0.28 -4.36 -4.28
C GLU A 28 -1.30 -4.37 -5.43
N ASP A 29 -2.52 -3.91 -5.17
CA ASP A 29 -3.59 -3.82 -6.19
C ASP A 29 -3.20 -2.89 -7.35
N VAL A 30 -2.65 -1.71 -7.05
CA VAL A 30 -2.17 -0.75 -8.05
C VAL A 30 -1.02 -1.35 -8.87
N ASN A 31 -0.06 -2.02 -8.24
CA ASN A 31 1.03 -2.68 -8.97
C ASN A 31 0.53 -3.80 -9.87
N TYR A 32 -0.43 -4.61 -9.40
CA TYR A 32 -1.06 -5.65 -10.20
C TYR A 32 -1.73 -5.06 -11.44
N ARG A 33 -2.51 -3.98 -11.26
CA ARG A 33 -3.20 -3.32 -12.37
C ARG A 33 -2.23 -2.69 -13.37
N ILE A 34 -1.16 -2.04 -12.92
CA ILE A 34 -0.11 -1.51 -13.80
C ILE A 34 0.50 -2.65 -14.64
N ALA A 35 0.85 -3.78 -14.01
CA ALA A 35 1.41 -4.92 -14.71
C ALA A 35 0.44 -5.54 -15.74
N GLU A 36 -0.86 -5.55 -15.43
CA GLU A 36 -1.90 -5.97 -16.36
C GLU A 36 -1.98 -5.04 -17.59
N ILE A 37 -1.95 -3.72 -17.37
CA ILE A 37 -1.93 -2.72 -18.45
C ILE A 37 -0.66 -2.89 -19.31
N ASP A 38 0.51 -3.04 -18.69
CA ASP A 38 1.77 -3.29 -19.39
C ASP A 38 1.71 -4.55 -20.27
N ALA A 39 1.10 -5.62 -19.77
CA ALA A 39 0.90 -6.84 -20.53
C ALA A 39 -0.06 -6.64 -21.72
N GLN A 40 -1.13 -5.85 -21.54
CA GLN A 40 -2.08 -5.52 -22.61
C GLN A 40 -1.41 -4.67 -23.70
N LEU A 41 -0.64 -3.65 -23.31
CA LEU A 41 0.11 -2.78 -24.24
C LEU A 41 1.21 -3.56 -24.97
N THR A 42 1.90 -4.49 -24.30
CA THR A 42 2.96 -5.32 -24.92
C THR A 42 2.39 -6.42 -25.83
N SER A 43 1.20 -6.95 -25.51
CA SER A 43 0.50 -7.96 -26.31
C SER A 43 -0.04 -7.41 -27.63
N ILE A 44 -0.16 -6.09 -27.76
CA ILE A 44 -0.38 -5.39 -29.02
C ILE A 44 0.98 -5.37 -29.74
N GLY A 45 1.41 -6.53 -30.22
CA GLY A 45 2.67 -6.68 -30.94
C GLY A 45 2.73 -5.72 -32.13
N SER A 46 3.95 -5.26 -32.47
CA SER A 46 4.16 -4.48 -33.70
C SER A 46 3.53 -5.24 -34.88
N PRO A 47 2.86 -4.54 -35.82
CA PRO A 47 2.30 -5.18 -36.99
C PRO A 47 3.38 -6.06 -37.65
N ARG A 48 3.05 -7.31 -37.99
CA ARG A 48 3.97 -8.17 -38.75
C ARG A 48 4.27 -7.47 -40.08
N ILE A 49 5.47 -6.93 -40.21
CA ILE A 49 5.99 -6.46 -41.50
C ILE A 49 6.46 -7.72 -42.24
N MET A 50 5.61 -8.22 -43.15
CA MET A 50 5.96 -9.39 -43.95
C MET A 50 7.04 -9.08 -45.01
N SER A 51 7.20 -7.82 -45.43
CA SER A 51 8.28 -7.36 -46.33
C SER A 51 8.51 -5.83 -46.34
N PRO A 52 9.69 -5.33 -46.77
CA PRO A 52 9.98 -3.90 -46.93
C PRO A 52 9.09 -3.20 -47.98
N ASP A 53 8.63 -3.94 -48.99
CA ASP A 53 7.77 -3.40 -50.05
C ASP A 53 6.32 -3.24 -49.59
N GLU A 54 5.80 -4.12 -48.72
CA GLU A 54 4.49 -3.93 -48.06
C GLU A 54 4.50 -2.77 -47.05
N ALA A 55 5.62 -2.53 -46.37
CA ALA A 55 5.73 -1.45 -45.38
C ALA A 55 5.51 -0.06 -46.00
N LYS A 56 5.91 0.16 -47.27
CA LYS A 56 5.69 1.42 -48.00
C LYS A 56 4.22 1.75 -48.23
N TYR A 57 3.36 0.73 -48.31
CA TYR A 57 1.92 0.88 -48.59
C TYR A 57 1.04 0.68 -47.36
N GLN A 58 1.64 0.38 -46.20
CA GLN A 58 0.95 0.25 -44.93
C GLN A 58 0.52 1.66 -44.44
N LYS A 59 -0.65 2.13 -44.88
CA LYS A 59 -1.26 3.37 -44.39
C LYS A 59 -1.81 3.14 -42.99
N GLY A 60 -0.96 3.38 -41.99
CA GLY A 60 -1.29 3.31 -40.57
C GLY A 60 -1.37 1.88 -40.04
N THR A 61 -0.85 1.68 -38.84
CA THR A 61 -1.02 0.44 -38.08
C THR A 61 -2.52 0.22 -37.84
N LYS A 62 -3.16 -0.67 -38.59
CA LYS A 62 -4.51 -1.15 -38.26
C LYS A 62 -4.42 -2.05 -37.04
N ILE A 63 -4.49 -1.44 -35.86
CA ILE A 63 -4.62 -2.16 -34.60
C ILE A 63 -6.05 -2.72 -34.55
N TYR A 64 -6.24 -3.98 -34.95
CA TYR A 64 -7.49 -4.71 -34.74
C TYR A 64 -7.56 -5.22 -33.30
N SER A 65 -7.61 -4.31 -32.33
CA SER A 65 -7.94 -4.66 -30.96
C SER A 65 -9.06 -3.74 -30.50
N ASN A 66 -10.13 -4.29 -29.92
CA ASN A 66 -11.19 -3.54 -29.23
C ASN A 66 -10.68 -2.84 -27.95
N LEU A 67 -9.39 -2.53 -27.90
CA LEU A 67 -8.64 -2.01 -26.77
C LEU A 67 -8.36 -0.54 -27.07
N ASN A 68 -8.92 0.34 -26.24
CA ASN A 68 -8.64 1.77 -26.34
C ASN A 68 -7.28 2.04 -25.67
N MET A 69 -6.21 2.02 -26.48
CA MET A 69 -4.84 2.25 -26.00
C MET A 69 -4.68 3.58 -25.27
N LEU A 70 -5.40 4.63 -25.70
CA LEU A 70 -5.35 5.95 -25.05
C LEU A 70 -5.90 5.88 -23.63
N ASP A 71 -7.00 5.16 -23.42
CA ASP A 71 -7.58 4.97 -22.09
C ASP A 71 -6.62 4.19 -21.17
N LEU A 72 -5.94 3.16 -21.71
CA LEU A 72 -4.95 2.41 -20.95
C LEU A 72 -3.74 3.26 -20.53
N PHE A 73 -3.22 4.10 -21.43
CA PHE A 73 -2.12 5.01 -21.08
C PHE A 73 -2.55 6.03 -20.02
N GLN A 74 -3.76 6.58 -20.15
CA GLN A 74 -4.29 7.51 -19.15
C GLN A 74 -4.48 6.82 -17.79
N GLU A 75 -5.06 5.62 -17.76
CA GLU A 75 -5.23 4.84 -16.53
C GLU A 75 -3.87 4.53 -15.89
N GLN A 76 -2.88 4.14 -16.69
CA GLN A 76 -1.52 3.87 -16.20
C GLN A 76 -0.88 5.13 -15.58
N ASP A 77 -1.03 6.30 -16.20
CA ASP A 77 -0.51 7.57 -15.66
C ASP A 77 -1.17 7.94 -14.31
N GLU A 78 -2.47 7.71 -14.18
CA GLU A 78 -3.20 7.92 -12.93
C GLU A 78 -2.75 6.94 -11.84
N LEU A 79 -2.62 5.66 -12.17
CA LEU A 79 -2.12 4.62 -11.26
C LEU A 79 -0.66 4.88 -10.83
N MET A 80 0.19 5.41 -11.70
CA MET A 80 1.57 5.74 -11.37
C MET A 80 1.65 6.89 -10.36
N LYS A 81 0.77 7.90 -10.45
CA LYS A 81 0.65 8.95 -9.44
C LYS A 81 0.16 8.38 -8.11
N GLN A 82 -0.91 7.58 -8.15
CA GLN A 82 -1.44 6.92 -6.95
C GLN A 82 -0.39 6.04 -6.26
N LYS A 83 0.42 5.31 -7.04
CA LYS A 83 1.53 4.51 -6.52
C LYS A 83 2.55 5.36 -5.77
N GLN A 84 2.94 6.51 -6.31
CA GLN A 84 3.89 7.41 -5.66
C GLN A 84 3.34 7.96 -4.34
N ASP A 85 2.06 8.36 -4.32
CA ASP A 85 1.39 8.85 -3.11
C ASP A 85 1.32 7.76 -2.03
N LEU A 86 0.94 6.53 -2.40
CA LEU A 86 0.91 5.39 -1.49
C LEU A 86 2.30 5.09 -0.92
N LEU A 87 3.33 5.07 -1.76
CA LEU A 87 4.72 4.86 -1.31
C LEU A 87 5.16 5.92 -0.31
N TYR A 88 4.80 7.18 -0.53
CA TYR A 88 5.09 8.26 0.42
C TYR A 88 4.42 8.03 1.77
N LEU A 89 3.12 7.72 1.78
CA LEU A 89 2.36 7.47 3.01
C LEU A 89 2.91 6.26 3.79
N ILE A 90 3.19 5.16 3.10
CA ILE A 90 3.78 3.94 3.68
C ILE A 90 5.17 4.25 4.26
N SER A 91 6.00 4.97 3.51
CA SER A 91 7.37 5.30 3.94
C SER A 91 7.37 6.16 5.19
N ARG A 92 6.44 7.13 5.29
CA ARG A 92 6.29 7.98 6.47
C ARG A 92 6.00 7.19 7.74
N VAL A 93 5.10 6.21 7.68
CA VAL A 93 4.79 5.35 8.84
C VAL A 93 5.93 4.36 9.09
N GLN A 94 6.54 3.81 8.03
CA GLN A 94 7.67 2.89 8.16
C GLN A 94 8.86 3.52 8.90
N MET A 95 9.16 4.80 8.63
CA MET A 95 10.21 5.53 9.37
C MET A 95 9.93 5.59 10.88
N LYS A 96 8.67 5.75 11.29
CA LYS A 96 8.29 5.70 12.71
C LYS A 96 8.46 4.30 13.29
N LEU A 97 7.98 3.29 12.56
CA LEU A 97 8.08 1.89 12.97
C LEU A 97 9.53 1.42 13.15
N ASN A 98 10.48 1.97 12.38
CA ASN A 98 11.91 1.65 12.52
C ASN A 98 12.50 2.08 13.89
N LYS A 99 11.79 2.88 14.70
CA LYS A 99 12.18 3.20 16.08
C LYS A 99 11.95 2.04 17.06
N LEU A 100 11.13 1.05 16.69
CA LEU A 100 10.74 -0.05 17.57
C LEU A 100 11.73 -1.21 17.52
N ASP A 101 11.84 -1.93 18.63
CA ASP A 101 12.51 -3.22 18.65
C ASP A 101 11.61 -4.32 18.05
N GLU A 102 12.16 -5.52 17.90
CA GLU A 102 11.45 -6.64 17.28
C GLU A 102 10.19 -7.05 18.07
N VAL A 103 10.23 -6.97 19.40
CA VAL A 103 9.11 -7.39 20.27
C VAL A 103 7.95 -6.41 20.13
N ASP A 104 8.25 -5.11 20.18
CA ASP A 104 7.27 -4.06 20.02
C ASP A 104 6.70 -4.05 18.59
N MET A 105 7.55 -4.27 17.58
CA MET A 105 7.10 -4.42 16.19
C MET A 105 6.12 -5.58 16.03
N GLN A 106 6.43 -6.76 16.57
CA GLN A 106 5.53 -7.91 16.52
C GLN A 106 4.18 -7.60 17.15
N LEU A 107 4.14 -6.89 18.28
CA LEU A 107 2.88 -6.50 18.91
C LEU A 107 2.07 -5.55 18.01
N ILE A 108 2.74 -4.56 17.39
CA ILE A 108 2.10 -3.64 16.44
C ILE A 108 1.53 -4.40 15.24
N GLU A 109 2.26 -5.37 14.67
CA GLU A 109 1.73 -6.20 13.57
C GLU A 109 0.49 -6.99 14.02
N GLN A 110 0.54 -7.65 15.18
CA GLN A 110 -0.61 -8.39 15.72
C GLN A 110 -1.83 -7.48 15.90
N ARG A 111 -1.62 -6.26 16.39
CA ARG A 111 -2.70 -5.28 16.61
C ARG A 111 -3.27 -4.72 15.31
N TYR A 112 -2.43 -4.24 14.40
CA TYR A 112 -2.86 -3.41 13.27
C TYR A 112 -2.94 -4.18 11.94
N LYS A 113 -1.99 -5.09 11.66
CA LYS A 113 -2.02 -5.96 10.46
C LYS A 113 -3.07 -7.05 10.60
N TYR A 114 -3.03 -7.78 11.72
CA TYR A 114 -3.92 -8.92 11.98
C TYR A 114 -5.19 -8.53 12.74
N LYS A 115 -5.38 -7.24 13.04
CA LYS A 115 -6.57 -6.66 13.67
C LYS A 115 -6.94 -7.31 15.01
N LYS A 116 -5.97 -7.88 15.75
CA LYS A 116 -6.25 -8.51 17.05
C LYS A 116 -6.72 -7.49 18.07
N THR A 117 -7.70 -7.90 18.86
CA THR A 117 -8.22 -7.14 20.00
C THR A 117 -7.23 -7.16 21.16
N LEU A 118 -7.30 -6.16 22.04
CA LEU A 118 -6.49 -6.14 23.27
C LEU A 118 -6.72 -7.39 24.14
N ARG A 119 -7.90 -8.01 24.07
CA ARG A 119 -8.21 -9.24 24.79
C ARG A 119 -7.45 -10.44 24.22
N GLU A 120 -7.39 -10.57 22.90
CA GLU A 120 -6.64 -11.65 22.24
C GLU A 120 -5.13 -11.47 22.44
N LEU A 121 -4.63 -10.23 22.39
CA LEU A 121 -3.22 -9.94 22.69
C LEU A 121 -2.87 -10.28 24.14
N ALA A 122 -3.74 -9.90 25.08
CA ALA A 122 -3.59 -10.20 26.50
C ALA A 122 -3.55 -11.72 26.79
N GLN A 123 -4.41 -12.51 26.15
CA GLN A 123 -4.46 -13.97 26.31
C GLN A 123 -3.15 -14.65 25.88
N ASN A 124 -2.49 -14.14 24.85
CA ASN A 124 -1.23 -14.72 24.34
C ASN A 124 -0.01 -14.39 25.23
N MET A 125 -0.11 -13.41 26.14
CA MET A 125 1.02 -12.90 26.93
C MET A 125 0.82 -12.97 28.46
N TYR A 126 -0.19 -13.70 28.95
CA TYR A 126 -0.54 -13.87 30.38
C TYR A 126 -0.87 -12.59 31.17
N ASN A 127 -0.97 -11.43 30.51
CA ASN A 127 -1.15 -10.13 31.14
C ASN A 127 -2.55 -9.61 30.87
N GLY A 128 -3.28 -9.17 31.90
CA GLY A 128 -4.66 -8.68 31.77
C GLY A 128 -4.81 -7.52 30.78
N LYS A 129 -6.06 -7.29 30.31
CA LYS A 129 -6.39 -6.28 29.28
C LYS A 129 -5.85 -4.87 29.58
N SER A 130 -5.90 -4.44 30.84
CA SER A 130 -5.42 -3.11 31.25
C SER A 130 -3.90 -2.98 31.11
N THR A 131 -3.14 -4.01 31.49
CA THR A 131 -1.69 -4.07 31.28
C THR A 131 -1.36 -4.06 29.80
N MET A 132 -2.13 -4.78 28.98
CA MET A 132 -1.93 -4.79 27.53
C MET A 132 -2.20 -3.42 26.90
N SER A 133 -3.23 -2.69 27.37
CA SER A 133 -3.51 -1.33 26.92
C SER A 133 -2.34 -0.39 27.21
N ARG A 134 -1.85 -0.37 28.46
CA ARG A 134 -0.73 0.49 28.86
C ARG A 134 0.52 0.20 28.05
N ARG A 135 0.86 -1.08 27.87
CA ARG A 135 2.00 -1.48 27.07
C ARG A 135 1.86 -1.06 25.61
N LEU A 136 0.65 -1.11 25.04
CA LEU A 136 0.41 -0.60 23.70
C LEU A 136 0.62 0.92 23.66
N ASP A 137 0.06 1.66 24.62
CA ASP A 137 0.23 3.11 24.72
C ASP A 137 1.72 3.49 24.85
N ASP A 138 2.48 2.79 25.70
CA ASP A 138 3.93 2.98 25.86
C ASP A 138 4.69 2.79 24.54
N ILE A 139 4.29 1.81 23.72
CA ILE A 139 4.89 1.57 22.40
C ILE A 139 4.51 2.67 21.42
N LEU A 140 3.24 3.09 21.41
CA LEU A 140 2.76 4.17 20.54
C LEU A 140 3.42 5.50 20.87
N LEU A 141 3.71 5.78 22.15
CA LEU A 141 4.47 6.95 22.57
C LEU A 141 5.89 6.99 21.99
N LYS A 142 6.54 5.84 21.74
CA LYS A 142 7.85 5.78 21.07
C LYS A 142 7.79 6.20 19.59
N LEU A 143 6.60 6.15 18.99
CA LEU A 143 6.40 6.47 17.57
C LEU A 143 6.17 7.97 17.31
N ILE A 144 5.79 8.72 18.35
CA ILE A 144 5.79 10.19 18.35
C ILE A 144 7.24 10.67 18.16
#